data_AF-A0A3N8R2Y8-F1
#
_entry.id   AF-A0A3N8R2Y8-F1
#
_cell.length_a   1.000
_cell.length_b   1.000
_cell.length_c   1.000
_cell.angle_alpha   90.00
_cell.angle_beta   90.00
_cell.angle_gamma   90.00
#
_symmetry.space_group_name_H-M   'P 1'
#
loop_
_entity.id
_entity.type
_entity.pdbx_description
1 polymer ?
#
loop_
_entity_poly.entity_id
_entity_poly.type
_entity_poly.pdbx_seq_one_letter_code
_entity_poly.pdbx_strand_id
1 'polypeptide(L)' 'MPKGRITVTFDYDIHPEHYDGCDTPQEMVAMDAAGYDQQPDMLLEAIASSSYTVTGTVVEE' A
#
# COMPACT_ATOMS: atom_id res chain seq x y z
N MET A 1 24.95 13.60 5.37
CA MET A 1 23.65 14.13 5.84
C MET A 1 22.89 12.97 6.46
N PRO A 2 22.18 13.13 7.59
CA PRO A 2 21.42 12.04 8.19
C PRO A 2 20.33 11.56 7.21
N LYS A 3 20.13 10.24 7.12
CA LYS A 3 19.05 9.64 6.32
C LYS A 3 17.85 9.36 7.23
N GLY A 4 16.65 9.48 6.69
CA GLY A 4 15.42 9.10 7.37
C GLY A 4 14.72 7.98 6.61
N ARG A 5 14.02 7.11 7.33
CA ARG A 5 13.08 6.14 6.78
C ARG A 5 11.71 6.40 7.38
N ILE A 6 10.68 6.43 6.53
CA ILE A 6 9.28 6.46 6.95
C ILE A 6 8.60 5.22 6.37
N THR A 7 7.79 4.56 7.18
CA THR A 7 6.89 3.49 6.76
C THR A 7 5.47 3.96 7.01
N VAL A 8 4.64 3.90 5.96
CA VAL A 8 3.19 4.11 6.05
C VAL A 8 2.52 2.77 5.81
N THR A 9 1.68 2.34 6.75
CA THR A 9 0.89 1.11 6.64
C THR A 9 -0.57 1.49 6.56
N PHE A 10 -1.28 0.99 5.55
CA PHE A 10 -2.73 1.16 5.40
C PHE A 10 -3.44 -0.15 5.73
N ASP A 11 -4.47 -0.06 6.57
CA ASP A 11 -5.44 -1.12 6.78
C ASP A 11 -6.70 -0.72 6.02
N TYR A 12 -6.96 -1.39 4.89
CA TYR A 12 -8.05 -1.06 3.97
C TYR A 12 -8.95 -2.27 3.71
N ASP A 13 -10.18 -2.00 3.30
CA ASP A 13 -11.13 -3.04 2.91
C ASP A 13 -10.84 -3.51 1.49
N ILE A 14 -10.70 -4.82 1.31
CA ILE A 14 -10.58 -5.44 -0.01
C ILE A 14 -11.98 -5.73 -0.53
N HIS A 15 -12.23 -5.29 -1.76
CA HIS A 15 -13.47 -5.48 -2.51
C HIS A 15 -13.22 -6.49 -3.64
N PRO A 16 -13.44 -7.81 -3.43
CA PRO A 16 -13.08 -8.87 -4.39
C PRO A 16 -13.64 -8.65 -5.80
N GLU A 17 -14.80 -7.98 -5.91
CA GLU A 17 -15.46 -7.62 -7.16
C GLU A 17 -14.62 -6.72 -8.09
N HIS A 18 -13.54 -6.12 -7.59
CA HIS A 18 -12.64 -5.26 -8.38
C HIS A 18 -11.40 -5.99 -8.92
N TYR A 19 -11.22 -7.27 -8.60
CA TYR A 19 -9.99 -8.01 -8.89
C TYR A 19 -10.26 -9.21 -9.80
N ASP A 20 -10.38 -8.95 -11.10
CA ASP A 20 -10.58 -9.99 -12.12
C ASP A 20 -9.42 -11.00 -12.13
N GLY A 21 -9.73 -12.27 -11.86
CA GLY A 21 -8.76 -13.36 -11.88
C GLY A 21 -7.96 -13.57 -10.59
N CYS A 22 -8.33 -12.90 -9.49
CA CYS A 22 -7.80 -13.18 -8.15
C CYS A 22 -8.80 -14.02 -7.36
N ASP A 23 -8.37 -15.18 -6.85
CA ASP A 23 -9.21 -16.08 -6.06
C ASP A 23 -9.02 -15.88 -4.55
N THR A 24 -7.91 -15.25 -4.14
CA THR A 24 -7.53 -15.07 -2.74
C THR A 24 -7.21 -13.62 -2.38
N PRO A 25 -7.41 -13.20 -1.11
CA PRO A 25 -6.98 -11.87 -0.65
C PRO A 25 -5.48 -11.62 -0.85
N GLN A 26 -4.65 -12.67 -0.76
CA GLN A 26 -3.21 -12.57 -0.99
C GLN A 26 -2.88 -12.19 -2.44
N GLU A 27 -3.63 -12.73 -3.42
CA GLU A 27 -3.47 -12.36 -4.84
C GLU A 27 -3.94 -10.93 -5.10
N MET A 28 -5.03 -10.49 -4.45
CA MET A 28 -5.54 -9.11 -4.56
C MET A 28 -4.50 -8.10 -4.02
N VAL A 29 -3.95 -8.35 -2.82
CA VAL A 29 -2.88 -7.52 -2.24
C VAL A 29 -1.62 -7.53 -3.12
N ALA A 30 -1.27 -8.67 -3.72
CA ALA A 30 -0.13 -8.74 -4.64
C ALA A 30 -0.39 -7.93 -5.93
N MET A 31 -1.62 -7.92 -6.43
CA MET A 31 -2.03 -7.09 -7.57
C MET A 31 -1.96 -5.61 -7.21
N ASP A 32 -2.42 -5.20 -6.03
CA ASP A 32 -2.31 -3.82 -5.55
C ASP A 32 -0.85 -3.38 -5.41
N ALA A 33 0.01 -4.24 -4.84
CA ALA A 33 1.44 -3.97 -4.74
C ALA A 33 2.09 -3.79 -6.12
N ALA A 34 1.75 -4.63 -7.09
CA ALA A 34 2.21 -4.48 -8.47
C ALA A 34 1.62 -3.24 -9.16
N GLY A 35 0.38 -2.87 -8.81
CA GLY A 35 -0.30 -1.67 -9.26
C GLY A 35 0.37 -0.39 -8.73
N TYR A 36 0.84 -0.41 -7.48
CA TYR A 36 1.56 0.71 -6.88
C TYR A 36 2.84 1.08 -7.66
N ASP A 37 3.60 0.08 -8.12
CA ASP A 37 4.81 0.31 -8.93
C ASP A 37 4.49 0.96 -10.30
N GLN A 38 3.29 0.76 -10.82
CA GLN A 38 2.87 1.28 -12.14
C GLN A 38 2.13 2.62 -12.03
N GLN A 39 1.20 2.73 -11.08
CA GLN A 39 0.28 3.85 -10.89
C GLN A 39 0.02 4.08 -9.39
N PRO A 40 1.01 4.60 -8.65
CA PRO A 40 0.92 4.75 -7.19
C PRO A 40 -0.21 5.70 -6.78
N ASP A 41 -0.45 6.76 -7.54
CA ASP A 41 -1.47 7.77 -7.22
C ASP A 41 -2.89 7.15 -7.21
N MET A 42 -3.18 6.25 -8.15
CA MET A 42 -4.49 5.61 -8.25
C MET A 42 -4.76 4.69 -7.05
N LEU A 43 -3.77 3.90 -6.63
CA LEU A 43 -3.90 3.06 -5.43
C LEU A 43 -4.04 3.92 -4.18
N LEU A 44 -3.21 4.95 -4.05
CA LEU A 44 -3.25 5.85 -2.89
C LEU A 44 -4.58 6.58 -2.80
N GLU A 45 -5.16 7.06 -3.90
CA GLU A 45 -6.50 7.65 -3.91
C GLU A 45 -7.57 6.65 -3.46
N ALA A 46 -7.48 5.39 -3.89
CA ALA A 46 -8.43 4.34 -3.51
C ALA A 46 -8.36 4.00 -2.01
N ILE A 47 -7.17 4.02 -1.40
CA ILE A 47 -6.97 3.65 0.02
C ILE A 47 -6.80 4.87 0.95
N ALA A 48 -6.83 6.10 0.44
CA ALA A 48 -6.57 7.32 1.23
C ALA A 48 -7.59 7.55 2.34
N SER A 49 -8.82 7.06 2.19
CA SER A 49 -9.85 7.14 3.24
C SER A 49 -9.72 6.06 4.31
N SER A 50 -8.84 5.08 4.11
CA SER A 50 -8.61 3.97 5.04
C SER A 50 -7.74 4.41 6.23
N SER A 51 -7.84 3.66 7.32
CA SER A 51 -6.97 3.89 8.48
C SER A 51 -5.51 3.62 8.13
N TYR A 52 -4.60 4.48 8.59
CA TYR A 52 -3.17 4.30 8.38
C TYR A 52 -2.35 4.58 9.64
N THR A 53 -1.20 3.92 9.72
CA THR A 53 -0.18 4.14 10.74
C THR A 53 1.10 4.64 10.08
N VAL A 54 1.72 5.68 10.66
CA VAL A 54 3.01 6.22 10.19
C VAL A 54 4.07 5.99 11.26
N THR A 55 5.18 5.34 10.87
CA THR A 55 6.37 5.19 11.72
C THR A 55 7.58 5.78 11.02
N GLY A 56 8.53 6.30 11.80
CA GLY A 56 9.74 6.93 11.27
C GLY A 56 10.98 6.55 12.07
N THR A 57 12.10 6.35 11.40
CA THR A 57 13.41 6.08 12.02
C THR A 57 14.50 6.92 11.36
N VAL A 58 15.46 7.36 12.18
CA VAL A 58 16.73 7.92 11.69
C VAL A 58 17.62 6.76 11.30
N VAL A 59 18.22 6.84 10.11
CA VAL A 59 19.18 5.87 9.60
C VAL A 59 20.56 6.49 9.76
N GLU A 60 21.30 6.00 10.75
CA GLU A 60 22.72 6.30 10.96
C GLU A 60 23.55 5.44 9.98
N GLU A 61 24.64 6.01 9.46
CA GLU A 61 25.56 5.30 8.53
C GLU A 61 26.55 4.40 9.26
#